data_AF-A0ABD7FZT5-F1
#
_entry.id   AF-A0ABD7FZT5-F1
#
_cell.length_a   1.000
_cell.length_b   1.000
_cell.length_c   1.000
_cell.angle_alpha   90.00
_cell.angle_beta   90.00
_cell.angle_gamma   90.00
#
_symmetry.space_group_name_H-M   'P 1'
#
loop_
_entity.id
_entity.type
_entity.pdbx_description
1 polymer ?
#
loop_
_entity_poly.entity_id
_entity_poly.type
_entity_poly.pdbx_seq_one_letter_code
_entity_poly.pdbx_strand_id
1 'polypeptide(L)' 'MNYVMSSGLNPQEKAIYLEPKDAALAVMVIATKAENKDNPDYKKFVEIYQSKAIRDYLATNFNGTIDPAF' A
#
# COMPACT_ATOMS: atom_id res chain seq x y z
N MET A 1 -0.86 0.34 -11.44
CA MET A 1 0.35 -0.53 -11.43
C MET A 1 0.12 -1.97 -11.91
N ASN A 2 -1.11 -2.53 -11.82
CA ASN A 2 -1.34 -3.95 -12.15
C ASN A 2 -0.86 -4.35 -13.57
N TYR A 3 -1.10 -3.53 -14.59
CA TYR A 3 -0.68 -3.82 -15.97
C TYR A 3 0.84 -3.91 -16.17
N VAL A 4 1.62 -3.08 -15.47
CA VAL A 4 3.09 -3.04 -15.60
C VAL A 4 3.73 -4.23 -14.88
N MET A 5 3.21 -4.56 -13.70
CA MET A 5 3.66 -5.74 -12.95
C MET A 5 3.31 -7.04 -13.69
N SER A 6 2.09 -7.12 -14.26
CA SER A 6 1.65 -8.29 -15.02
C SER A 6 2.43 -8.52 -16.32
N SER A 7 3.05 -7.48 -16.88
CA SER A 7 3.92 -7.61 -18.06
C SER A 7 5.38 -7.96 -17.72
N GLY A 8 5.69 -8.18 -16.44
CA GLY A 8 7.04 -8.51 -15.97
C GLY A 8 8.01 -7.33 -15.95
N LEU A 9 7.51 -6.10 -16.12
CA LEU A 9 8.33 -4.89 -16.06
C LEU A 9 8.45 -4.38 -14.63
N ASN A 10 9.66 -3.96 -14.24
CA ASN A 10 9.90 -3.27 -12.98
C ASN A 10 9.83 -1.74 -13.19
N PRO A 11 8.80 -1.04 -12.66
CA PRO A 11 8.69 0.42 -12.72
C PRO A 11 9.91 1.13 -12.13
N GLN A 12 10.56 0.58 -11.09
CA GLN A 12 11.74 1.24 -10.51
C GLN A 12 12.93 1.28 -11.46
N GLU A 13 13.02 0.34 -12.40
CA GLU A 13 14.12 0.24 -13.37
C GLU A 13 13.78 0.86 -14.72
N LYS A 14 12.50 0.84 -15.11
CA LYS A 14 12.04 1.14 -16.48
C LYS A 14 11.09 2.32 -16.59
N ALA A 15 10.67 2.93 -15.47
CA ALA A 15 9.82 4.10 -15.54
C ALA A 15 10.57 5.30 -16.13
N ILE A 16 9.90 6.02 -17.03
CA ILE A 16 10.37 7.31 -17.55
C ILE A 16 10.17 8.41 -16.51
N TYR A 17 9.18 8.23 -15.62
CA TYR A 17 8.86 9.13 -14.52
C TYR A 17 8.15 8.36 -13.40
N LEU A 18 8.49 8.69 -12.15
CA LEU A 18 7.78 8.24 -10.96
C LEU A 18 7.33 9.46 -10.17
N GLU A 19 6.09 9.45 -9.70
CA GLU A 19 5.58 10.50 -8.82
C GLU A 19 6.37 10.51 -7.49
N PRO A 20 6.61 11.69 -6.89
CA PRO A 20 7.18 11.77 -5.54
C PRO A 20 6.37 10.97 -4.53
N LYS A 21 7.05 10.31 -3.59
CA LYS A 21 6.39 9.49 -2.56
C LYS A 21 5.52 10.30 -1.59
N ASP A 22 5.77 11.60 -1.50
CA ASP A 22 5.07 12.56 -0.64
C ASP A 22 3.97 13.36 -1.37
N ALA A 23 3.60 12.95 -2.59
CA ALA A 23 2.47 13.54 -3.28
C ALA A 23 1.16 13.39 -2.49
N ALA A 24 0.28 14.39 -2.58
CA ALA A 24 -0.91 14.50 -1.72
C ALA A 24 -1.86 13.28 -1.76
N LEU A 25 -1.85 12.51 -2.85
CA LEU A 25 -2.68 11.33 -3.05
C LEU A 25 -1.87 10.04 -3.18
N ALA A 26 -0.58 10.05 -2.83
CA ALA A 26 0.28 8.87 -2.86
C ALA A 26 -0.12 7.83 -1.80
N VAL A 27 -0.78 8.25 -0.72
CA VAL A 27 -1.16 7.39 0.40
C VAL A 27 -2.59 6.87 0.22
N MET A 28 -2.72 5.56 0.09
CA MET A 28 -4.01 4.86 0.18
C MET A 28 -4.44 4.74 1.64
N VAL A 29 -5.71 5.04 1.94
CA VAL A 29 -6.26 5.01 3.31
C VAL A 29 -7.37 3.98 3.44
N ILE A 30 -7.42 3.31 4.59
CA ILE A 30 -8.56 2.48 4.99
C ILE A 30 -9.64 3.42 5.53
N ALA A 31 -10.83 3.38 4.91
CA ALA A 31 -11.94 4.25 5.26
C ALA A 31 -13.15 3.45 5.75
N THR A 32 -13.93 4.07 6.64
CA THR A 32 -15.23 3.56 7.10
C THR A 32 -16.20 4.72 7.30
N LYS A 33 -17.48 4.42 7.51
CA LYS A 33 -18.46 5.44 7.91
C LYS A 33 -18.10 6.03 9.26
N ALA A 34 -18.38 7.31 9.48
CA ALA A 34 -18.02 8.02 10.70
C ALA A 34 -18.52 7.35 11.99
N GLU A 35 -19.74 6.80 11.96
CA GLU A 35 -20.35 6.05 13.08
C GLU A 35 -19.56 4.82 13.52
N ASN A 36 -18.68 4.28 12.66
CA ASN A 36 -17.89 3.08 12.93
C ASN A 36 -16.44 3.37 13.31
N LYS A 37 -16.07 4.63 13.54
CA LYS A 37 -14.68 5.03 13.86
C LYS A 37 -14.08 4.22 15.02
N ASP A 38 -14.91 3.88 16.01
CA ASP A 38 -14.48 3.16 17.21
C ASP A 38 -14.85 1.68 17.24
N ASN A 39 -15.28 1.13 16.10
CA ASN A 39 -15.60 -0.30 16.00
C ASN A 39 -14.33 -1.14 16.31
N PRO A 40 -14.37 -2.03 17.33
CA PRO A 40 -13.20 -2.80 17.75
C PRO A 40 -12.70 -3.79 16.69
N ASP A 41 -13.60 -4.35 15.88
CA ASP A 41 -13.22 -5.28 14.80
C ASP A 41 -12.47 -4.53 13.69
N TYR A 42 -12.85 -3.28 13.42
CA TYR A 42 -12.16 -2.46 12.42
C TYR A 42 -10.78 -2.04 12.90
N LYS A 43 -10.62 -1.70 14.18
CA LYS A 43 -9.31 -1.42 14.78
C LYS A 43 -8.40 -2.64 14.67
N LYS A 44 -8.91 -3.83 15.04
CA LYS A 44 -8.18 -5.09 14.91
C LYS A 44 -7.77 -5.39 13.46
N PHE A 45 -8.65 -5.14 12.50
CA PHE A 45 -8.33 -5.28 11.08
C PHE A 45 -7.18 -4.36 10.66
N VAL A 46 -7.24 -3.07 11.03
CA VAL A 46 -6.19 -2.09 10.70
C VAL A 46 -4.86 -2.48 11.34
N GLU A 47 -4.85 -2.93 12.60
CA GLU A 47 -3.63 -3.41 13.28
C GLU A 47 -3.00 -4.61 12.56
N ILE A 48 -3.82 -5.57 12.12
CA ILE A 48 -3.34 -6.73 11.34
C ILE A 48 -2.79 -6.27 10.00
N TYR A 49 -3.51 -5.41 9.28
CA TYR A 49 -3.07 -4.87 8.00
C TYR A 49 -1.76 -4.08 8.14
N GLN A 50 -1.59 -3.36 9.24
CA GLN A 50 -0.41 -2.54 9.51
C GLN A 50 0.73 -3.31 10.23
N SER A 51 0.63 -4.64 10.29
CA SER A 51 1.60 -5.50 10.97
C SER A 51 2.88 -5.71 10.17
N LYS A 52 3.94 -6.17 10.84
CA LYS A 52 5.22 -6.55 10.21
C LYS A 52 5.02 -7.62 9.12
N ALA A 53 4.17 -8.61 9.37
CA ALA A 53 3.93 -9.69 8.41
C ALA A 53 3.40 -9.15 7.06
N ILE A 54 2.55 -8.13 7.10
CA ILE A 54 2.05 -7.49 5.88
C ILE A 54 3.13 -6.62 5.23
N ARG A 55 3.96 -5.90 6.00
CA ARG A 55 5.13 -5.18 5.42
C ARG A 55 6.07 -6.12 4.67
N ASP A 56 6.41 -7.25 5.28
CA ASP A 56 7.28 -8.25 4.68
C ASP A 56 6.64 -8.86 3.42
N TYR A 57 5.32 -9.12 3.46
CA TYR A 57 4.57 -9.58 2.30
C TYR A 57 4.60 -8.56 1.16
N LEU A 58 4.41 -7.27 1.46
CA LEU A 58 4.43 -6.20 0.47
C LEU A 58 5.80 -6.11 -0.23
N ALA A 59 6.88 -6.11 0.56
CA ALA A 59 8.24 -6.07 0.04
C ALA A 59 8.55 -7.26 -0.89
N THR A 60 8.08 -8.46 -0.51
CA THR A 60 8.35 -9.70 -1.26
C THR A 60 7.54 -9.82 -2.54
N ASN A 61 6.27 -9.41 -2.55
CA ASN A 61 5.36 -9.68 -3.66
C ASN A 61 5.23 -8.51 -4.65
N PHE A 62 5.60 -7.29 -4.24
CA PHE A 62 5.47 -6.10 -5.08
C PHE A 62 6.80 -5.49 -5.47
N ASN A 63 7.94 -6.10 -5.12
CA ASN A 63 9.29 -5.66 -5.52
C ASN A 63 9.53 -4.15 -5.33
N GLY A 64 9.06 -3.60 -4.21
CA GLY A 64 9.19 -2.16 -3.89
C GLY A 64 8.35 -1.21 -4.75
N THR A 65 7.46 -1.71 -5.60
CA THR A 65 6.52 -0.85 -6.36
C THR A 65 5.34 -0.39 -5.51
N ILE A 66 5.11 -1.06 -4.38
CA ILE A 66 4.14 -0.67 -3.36
C ILE A 66 4.89 -0.58 -2.03
N ASP A 67 4.96 0.63 -1.48
CA ASP A 67 5.52 0.88 -0.17
C ASP A 67 4.40 1.00 0.89
N PRO A 68 4.59 0.46 2.11
CA PRO A 68 3.66 0.67 3.20
C PRO A 68 3.70 2.14 3.66
N ALA A 69 2.53 2.72 3.90
CA ALA A 69 2.39 4.08 4.42
C ALA A 69 2.28 4.13 5.96
N PHE A 70 2.75 3.10 6.65
CA PHE A 70 2.66 2.89 8.10
C PHE A 70 3.93 2.28 8.66
#